data_AF-A0A2G2DYW7-F1
#
_entry.id   AF-A0A2G2DYW7-F1
#
_cell.length_a   1.000
_cell.length_b   1.000
_cell.length_c   1.000
_cell.angle_alpha   90.00
_cell.angle_beta   90.00
_cell.angle_gamma   90.00
#
_symmetry.space_group_name_H-M   'P 1'
#
loop_
_entity.id
_entity.type
_entity.pdbx_description
1 polymer ?
#
loop_
_entity_poly.entity_id
_entity_poly.type
_entity_poly.pdbx_seq_one_letter_code
_entity_poly.pdbx_strand_id
1 'polypeptide(L)'
;MHTNGPEREVVILMADMVQYSQISSGMTPEEIRDFLVRYHNRIDEIIDCEDNFPVDSESSAGDGSLVIFDKREGEDRSGVCTRAIHAALQMAEAIQEGSLAPTRMGILLGDITEARIGKRMAKFGASFAVANRLEELCGYFGTPLLMDREVARYQQGFDKDIVNIAKVSLTSVLHPMNIFTIYKPGVHCTPDTDQEKLHIFITMKNEAMENFTGNLQSGIVPNFPLVRDALLAAQHYFQGFTGRKDVGIEKILEYIRETPFPASDFDRRGMKLMEKKRDSLGERLFHLSQELLKAMNPEFYHALVVETGWEEFFKLEWKKAGEVIIEIDSVPDGIYYLDSGVAETFNMNNELLSTMDGGMIFGEMAYFGKERRRTATVRAKTDVVLRRISTSDFEKLPIIIKIFERIAIARREGLAGGSKR
;
A
#
# COMPACT_ATOMS: atom_id res chain seq x y z
N MET A 1 -22.85 -42.60 -7.67
CA MET A 1 -22.98 -41.97 -6.35
C MET A 1 -21.65 -41.29 -6.05
N HIS A 2 -21.59 -39.96 -6.11
CA HIS A 2 -20.35 -39.22 -5.85
C HIS A 2 -20.04 -39.26 -4.36
N THR A 3 -18.97 -39.97 -4.00
CA THR A 3 -18.36 -39.96 -2.67
C THR A 3 -17.57 -38.65 -2.52
N ASN A 4 -18.28 -37.54 -2.29
CA ASN A 4 -17.64 -36.32 -1.79
C ASN A 4 -17.41 -36.54 -0.29
N GLY A 5 -16.21 -36.21 0.18
CA GLY A 5 -15.92 -36.16 1.62
C GLY A 5 -16.74 -35.07 2.30
N PRO A 6 -16.88 -35.12 3.63
CA PRO A 6 -17.51 -34.04 4.38
C PRO A 6 -16.74 -32.73 4.20
N GLU A 7 -17.46 -31.62 4.21
CA GLU A 7 -16.86 -30.29 4.32
C GLU A 7 -16.17 -30.15 5.68
N ARG A 8 -14.95 -29.60 5.66
CA ARG A 8 -14.11 -29.47 6.87
C ARG A 8 -13.40 -28.11 6.90
N GLU A 9 -13.37 -27.52 8.08
CA GLU A 9 -12.73 -26.23 8.36
C GLU A 9 -11.25 -26.45 8.71
N VAL A 10 -10.35 -25.84 7.95
CA VAL A 10 -8.90 -26.04 8.02
C VAL A 10 -8.17 -24.69 7.93
N VAL A 11 -6.89 -24.67 8.32
CA VAL A 11 -6.02 -23.52 8.00
C VAL A 11 -5.18 -23.86 6.78
N ILE A 12 -5.26 -23.02 5.77
CA ILE A 12 -4.56 -23.15 4.48
C ILE A 12 -3.40 -22.16 4.48
N LEU A 13 -2.20 -22.65 4.19
CA LEU A 13 -1.02 -21.84 3.92
C LEU A 13 -0.62 -22.07 2.46
N MET A 14 -0.60 -21.00 1.67
CA MET A 14 -0.06 -20.99 0.32
C MET A 14 1.32 -20.33 0.36
N ALA A 15 2.32 -21.01 -0.17
CA ALA A 15 3.69 -20.51 -0.23
C ALA A 15 4.16 -20.40 -1.68
N ASP A 16 4.89 -19.34 -2.01
CA ASP A 16 5.48 -19.16 -3.34
C ASP A 16 6.82 -18.40 -3.27
N MET A 17 7.76 -18.75 -4.14
CA MET A 17 9.11 -18.19 -4.10
C MET A 17 9.14 -16.75 -4.62
N VAL A 18 10.02 -15.93 -4.06
CA VAL A 18 10.29 -14.59 -4.57
C VAL A 18 11.21 -14.66 -5.77
N GLN A 19 10.77 -14.07 -6.88
CA GLN A 19 11.56 -13.90 -8.12
C GLN A 19 12.09 -15.22 -8.72
N TYR A 20 11.36 -16.33 -8.57
CA TYR A 20 11.73 -17.63 -9.15
C TYR A 20 12.12 -17.54 -10.63
N SER A 21 11.33 -16.84 -11.46
CA SER A 21 11.62 -16.68 -12.89
C SER A 21 12.97 -16.01 -13.17
N GLN A 22 13.44 -15.11 -12.29
CA GLN A 22 14.76 -14.48 -12.43
C GLN A 22 15.87 -15.45 -12.02
N ILE A 23 15.67 -16.17 -10.91
CA ILE A 23 16.60 -17.18 -10.41
C ILE A 23 16.80 -18.30 -11.45
N SER A 24 15.70 -18.77 -12.06
CA SER A 24 15.71 -19.88 -13.00
C SER A 24 16.14 -19.49 -14.42
N SER A 25 16.21 -18.19 -14.76
CA SER A 25 16.44 -17.72 -16.14
C SER A 25 17.80 -18.13 -16.73
N GLY A 26 18.77 -18.49 -15.89
CA GLY A 26 20.10 -18.94 -16.30
C GLY A 26 20.38 -20.42 -16.04
N MET A 27 19.41 -21.15 -15.51
CA MET A 27 19.60 -22.54 -15.08
C MET A 27 19.24 -23.53 -16.19
N THR A 28 19.93 -24.67 -16.23
CA THR A 28 19.52 -25.83 -17.04
C THR A 28 18.29 -26.52 -16.43
N PRO A 29 17.53 -27.32 -17.21
CA PRO A 29 16.41 -28.08 -16.66
C PRO A 29 16.78 -28.98 -15.47
N GLU A 30 17.97 -29.58 -15.49
CA GLU A 30 18.48 -30.39 -14.37
C GLU A 30 18.77 -29.54 -13.13
N GLU A 31 19.35 -28.35 -13.30
CA GLU A 31 19.60 -27.41 -12.20
C GLU A 31 18.30 -26.88 -11.60
N ILE A 32 17.29 -26.56 -12.43
CA ILE A 32 15.96 -26.15 -11.98
C ILE A 32 15.31 -27.27 -11.16
N ARG A 33 15.35 -28.51 -11.67
CA ARG A 33 14.82 -29.68 -10.94
C ARG A 33 15.50 -29.83 -9.58
N ASP A 34 16.82 -29.84 -9.55
CA ASP A 34 17.57 -30.08 -8.31
C ASP A 34 17.37 -28.93 -7.31
N PHE A 35 17.23 -27.70 -7.80
CA PHE A 35 16.88 -26.54 -7.00
C PHE A 35 15.46 -26.65 -6.40
N LEU A 36 14.44 -26.95 -7.21
CA LEU A 36 13.06 -27.10 -6.75
C LEU A 36 12.90 -28.25 -5.76
N VAL A 37 13.57 -29.39 -6.01
CA VAL A 37 13.56 -30.53 -5.08
C VAL A 37 14.16 -30.14 -3.74
N ARG A 38 15.31 -29.44 -3.72
CA ARG A 38 15.91 -28.96 -2.46
C ARG A 38 15.00 -27.96 -1.74
N TYR A 39 14.39 -27.04 -2.49
CA TYR A 39 13.48 -26.04 -1.94
C TYR A 39 12.26 -26.68 -1.28
N HIS A 40 11.55 -27.56 -1.98
CA HIS A 40 10.37 -28.24 -1.45
C HIS A 40 10.70 -29.18 -0.29
N ASN A 41 11.79 -29.96 -0.40
CA ASN A 41 12.25 -30.80 0.72
C ASN A 41 12.53 -29.96 1.97
N ARG A 42 13.10 -28.76 1.81
CA ARG A 42 13.37 -27.88 2.95
C ARG A 42 12.09 -27.35 3.58
N ILE A 43 11.05 -27.06 2.80
CA ILE A 43 9.73 -26.69 3.31
C ILE A 43 9.15 -27.88 4.10
N ASP A 44 9.17 -29.08 3.52
CA ASP A 44 8.65 -30.28 4.17
C ASP A 44 9.41 -30.59 5.48
N GLU A 45 10.74 -30.43 5.53
CA GLU A 45 11.53 -30.59 6.76
C GLU A 45 11.10 -29.64 7.89
N ILE A 46 10.68 -28.42 7.56
CA ILE A 46 10.25 -27.42 8.54
C ILE A 46 8.82 -27.74 9.02
N ILE A 47 7.96 -28.19 8.10
CA ILE A 47 6.53 -28.34 8.34
C ILE A 47 6.18 -29.71 8.92
N ASP A 48 6.83 -30.79 8.47
CA ASP A 48 6.58 -32.17 8.88
C ASP A 48 7.23 -32.48 10.24
N CYS A 49 6.67 -31.87 11.29
CA CYS A 49 7.03 -32.13 12.67
C CYS A 49 5.79 -32.45 13.52
N GLU A 50 6.00 -33.15 14.65
CA GLU A 50 4.91 -33.56 15.55
C GLU A 50 4.06 -32.38 16.02
N ASP A 51 4.69 -31.22 16.24
CA ASP A 51 4.04 -29.99 16.69
C ASP A 51 3.04 -29.45 15.66
N ASN A 52 3.26 -29.71 14.36
CA ASN A 52 2.41 -29.28 13.26
C ASN A 52 1.38 -30.33 12.85
N PHE A 53 1.48 -31.58 13.30
CA PHE A 53 0.54 -32.64 12.93
C PHE A 53 -0.87 -32.41 13.51
N PRO A 54 -1.97 -32.71 12.79
CA PRO A 54 -2.03 -33.20 11.41
C PRO A 54 -1.82 -32.06 10.40
N VAL A 55 -0.92 -32.31 9.45
CA VAL A 55 -0.58 -31.41 8.36
C VAL A 55 -0.47 -32.21 7.07
N ASP A 56 -0.92 -31.62 5.97
CA ASP A 56 -0.80 -32.16 4.62
C ASP A 56 -0.11 -31.12 3.72
N SER A 57 0.99 -31.51 3.07
CA SER A 57 1.82 -30.66 2.22
C SER A 57 1.76 -31.18 0.78
N GLU A 58 1.33 -30.34 -0.16
CA GLU A 58 1.32 -30.61 -1.58
C GLU A 58 2.23 -29.62 -2.33
N SER A 59 3.38 -30.10 -2.79
CA SER A 59 4.25 -29.34 -3.67
C SER A 59 3.68 -29.28 -5.09
N SER A 60 3.62 -28.08 -5.67
CA SER A 60 3.22 -27.90 -7.07
C SER A 60 4.35 -28.30 -8.03
N ALA A 61 4.05 -28.41 -9.32
CA ALA A 61 5.08 -28.65 -10.35
C ALA A 61 6.04 -27.45 -10.57
N GLY A 62 5.86 -26.35 -9.83
CA GLY A 62 6.70 -25.16 -9.86
C GLY A 62 7.27 -24.84 -8.47
N ASP A 63 7.32 -23.57 -8.13
CA ASP A 63 7.84 -23.00 -6.89
C ASP A 63 6.79 -22.78 -5.79
N GLY A 64 5.53 -23.05 -6.10
CA GLY A 64 4.43 -22.99 -5.14
C GLY A 64 4.30 -24.25 -4.28
N SER A 65 3.93 -24.08 -3.02
CA SER A 65 3.57 -25.15 -2.09
C SER A 65 2.25 -24.85 -1.39
N LEU A 66 1.39 -25.87 -1.25
CA LEU A 66 0.14 -25.82 -0.54
C LEU A 66 0.25 -26.63 0.74
N VAL A 67 -0.03 -26.01 1.88
CA VAL A 67 0.02 -26.67 3.18
C VAL A 67 -1.33 -26.52 3.87
N ILE A 68 -1.87 -27.62 4.41
CA ILE A 68 -3.17 -27.67 5.07
C ILE A 68 -2.99 -28.19 6.47
N PHE A 69 -3.39 -27.39 7.46
CA PHE A 69 -3.42 -27.77 8.86
C PHE A 69 -4.85 -28.17 9.24
N ASP A 70 -5.01 -29.44 9.60
CA ASP A 70 -6.26 -29.99 10.09
C ASP A 70 -6.37 -29.85 11.60
N LYS A 71 -7.60 -29.80 12.12
CA LYS A 71 -7.82 -29.83 13.57
C LYS A 71 -7.48 -31.20 14.14
N ARG A 72 -6.78 -31.22 15.28
CA ARG A 72 -6.64 -32.42 16.13
C ARG A 72 -7.98 -32.77 16.76
N GLU A 73 -8.11 -34.00 17.23
CA GLU A 73 -9.30 -34.41 17.98
C GLU A 73 -9.46 -33.54 19.25
N GLY A 74 -10.59 -32.83 19.34
CA GLY A 74 -10.88 -31.90 20.45
C GLY A 74 -10.20 -30.53 20.34
N GLU A 75 -9.44 -30.24 19.29
CA GLU A 75 -8.81 -28.93 19.07
C GLU A 75 -9.82 -27.91 18.53
N ASP A 76 -9.77 -26.69 19.06
CA ASP A 76 -10.58 -25.59 18.59
C ASP A 76 -9.90 -24.80 17.46
N ARG A 77 -10.51 -23.68 17.04
CA ARG A 77 -9.91 -22.82 16.00
C ARG A 77 -8.57 -22.22 16.44
N SER A 78 -8.39 -21.99 17.75
CA SER A 78 -7.20 -21.33 18.26
C SER A 78 -5.96 -22.19 18.15
N GLY A 79 -6.06 -23.49 18.45
CA GLY A 79 -4.95 -24.44 18.32
C GLY A 79 -4.44 -24.52 16.88
N VAL A 80 -5.33 -24.77 15.92
CA VAL A 80 -4.95 -24.92 14.51
C VAL A 80 -4.40 -23.61 13.90
N CYS A 81 -4.96 -22.45 14.23
CA CYS A 81 -4.44 -21.16 13.77
C CYS A 81 -3.05 -20.86 14.34
N THR A 82 -2.84 -21.18 15.63
CA THR A 82 -1.56 -20.97 16.30
C THR A 82 -0.47 -21.84 15.69
N ARG A 83 -0.75 -23.12 15.43
CA ARG A 83 0.20 -24.04 14.75
C ARG A 83 0.58 -23.54 13.36
N ALA A 84 -0.39 -23.14 12.55
CA ALA A 84 -0.13 -22.62 11.21
C ALA A 84 0.77 -21.36 11.24
N ILE A 85 0.55 -20.47 12.21
CA ILE A 85 1.41 -19.30 12.41
C ILE A 85 2.83 -19.71 12.83
N HIS A 86 2.97 -20.66 13.78
CA HIS A 86 4.29 -21.15 14.18
C HIS A 86 5.08 -21.71 13.00
N ALA A 87 4.45 -22.54 12.17
CA ALA A 87 5.07 -23.08 10.95
C ALA A 87 5.52 -21.95 9.99
N ALA A 88 4.66 -20.95 9.76
CA ALA A 88 5.01 -19.80 8.92
C ALA A 88 6.17 -18.97 9.50
N LEU A 89 6.25 -18.82 10.82
CA LEU A 89 7.35 -18.12 11.48
C LEU A 89 8.65 -18.93 11.39
N GLN A 90 8.61 -20.25 11.53
CA GLN A 90 9.78 -21.12 11.33
C GLN A 90 10.28 -21.03 9.88
N MET A 91 9.39 -20.98 8.90
CA MET A 91 9.76 -20.74 7.50
C MET A 91 10.39 -19.35 7.33
N ALA A 92 9.85 -18.31 7.97
CA ALA A 92 10.41 -16.97 7.91
C ALA A 92 11.81 -16.86 8.55
N GLU A 93 12.02 -17.53 9.69
CA GLU A 93 13.32 -17.65 10.33
C GLU A 93 14.31 -18.40 9.41
N ALA A 94 13.89 -19.49 8.78
CA ALA A 94 14.71 -20.23 7.82
C ALA A 94 15.11 -19.41 6.59
N ILE A 95 14.23 -18.50 6.12
CA ILE A 95 14.54 -17.53 5.06
C ILE A 95 15.62 -16.56 5.51
N GLN A 96 15.48 -16.03 6.73
CA GLN A 96 16.42 -15.06 7.29
C GLN A 96 17.82 -15.65 7.52
N GLU A 97 17.88 -16.93 7.90
CA GLU A 97 19.12 -17.70 8.03
C GLU A 97 19.73 -18.10 6.67
N GLY A 98 19.00 -17.91 5.58
CA GLY A 98 19.41 -18.31 4.23
C GLY A 98 19.31 -19.82 3.97
N SER A 99 18.68 -20.59 4.87
CA SER A 99 18.46 -22.02 4.69
C SER A 99 17.25 -22.33 3.80
N LEU A 100 16.33 -21.37 3.65
CA LEU A 100 15.20 -21.41 2.71
C LEU A 100 15.29 -20.21 1.75
N ALA A 101 14.96 -20.42 0.48
CA ALA A 101 14.88 -19.31 -0.48
C ALA A 101 13.78 -18.31 -0.05
N PRO A 102 13.92 -17.00 -0.33
CA PRO A 102 12.89 -16.03 0.01
C PRO A 102 11.52 -16.45 -0.52
N THR A 103 10.57 -16.62 0.40
CA THR A 103 9.24 -17.21 0.15
C THR A 103 8.17 -16.33 0.77
N ARG A 104 7.07 -16.14 0.04
CA ARG A 104 5.88 -15.42 0.47
C ARG A 104 4.83 -16.42 0.93
N MET A 105 4.04 -16.07 1.94
CA MET A 105 3.10 -16.98 2.59
C MET A 105 1.73 -16.33 2.82
N GLY A 106 0.67 -16.89 2.25
CA GLY A 106 -0.71 -16.48 2.48
C GLY A 106 -1.44 -17.49 3.36
N ILE A 107 -1.95 -17.06 4.52
CA ILE A 107 -2.57 -17.93 5.52
C ILE A 107 -4.06 -17.59 5.66
N LEU A 108 -4.93 -18.59 5.61
CA LEU A 108 -6.38 -18.41 5.69
C LEU A 108 -7.03 -19.54 6.48
N LEU A 109 -7.93 -19.21 7.39
CA LEU A 109 -8.89 -20.17 7.95
C LEU A 109 -10.10 -20.27 7.01
N GLY A 110 -10.43 -21.48 6.54
CA GLY A 110 -11.58 -21.66 5.66
C GLY A 110 -12.00 -23.10 5.45
N ASP A 111 -13.11 -23.28 4.76
CA ASP A 111 -13.69 -24.60 4.50
C ASP A 111 -13.15 -25.19 3.19
N ILE A 112 -12.91 -26.50 3.23
CA ILE A 112 -12.54 -27.31 2.06
C ILE A 112 -13.40 -28.57 1.96
N THR A 113 -13.54 -29.09 0.75
CA THR A 113 -14.16 -30.38 0.47
C THR A 113 -13.22 -31.22 -0.38
N GLU A 114 -13.17 -32.52 -0.11
CA GLU A 114 -12.36 -33.45 -0.88
C GLU A 114 -13.25 -34.33 -1.76
N ALA A 115 -12.85 -34.52 -3.01
CA ALA A 115 -13.54 -35.42 -3.92
C ALA A 115 -12.54 -36.22 -4.75
N ARG A 116 -12.88 -37.49 -5.02
CA ARG A 116 -12.04 -38.35 -5.84
C ARG A 116 -12.23 -38.02 -7.31
N ILE A 117 -11.18 -37.50 -7.97
CA ILE A 117 -11.12 -37.35 -9.42
C ILE A 117 -10.22 -38.45 -9.99
N GLY A 118 -10.85 -39.42 -10.66
CA GLY A 118 -10.16 -40.59 -11.17
C GLY A 118 -9.53 -41.40 -10.04
N LYS A 119 -8.19 -41.50 -10.03
CA LYS A 119 -7.42 -42.20 -8.98
C LYS A 119 -6.88 -41.28 -7.89
N ARG A 120 -7.02 -39.96 -8.02
CA ARG A 120 -6.47 -38.97 -7.07
C ARG A 120 -7.58 -38.39 -6.21
N MET A 121 -7.27 -38.08 -4.95
CA MET A 121 -8.10 -37.20 -4.14
C MET A 121 -7.75 -35.77 -4.55
N ALA A 122 -8.76 -34.96 -4.85
CA ALA A 122 -8.59 -33.56 -5.18
C ALA A 122 -9.32 -32.72 -4.13
N LYS A 123 -8.72 -31.58 -3.76
CA LYS A 123 -9.24 -30.66 -2.76
C LYS A 123 -9.89 -29.46 -3.45
N PHE A 124 -11.05 -29.05 -2.96
CA PHE A 124 -11.84 -27.96 -3.53
C PHE A 124 -12.24 -26.97 -2.44
N GLY A 125 -12.22 -25.69 -2.78
CA GLY A 125 -12.67 -24.61 -1.90
C GLY A 125 -12.32 -23.25 -2.48
N ALA A 126 -13.21 -22.28 -2.32
CA ALA A 126 -12.90 -20.88 -2.65
C ALA A 126 -11.74 -20.35 -1.78
N SER A 127 -11.57 -20.94 -0.59
CA SER A 127 -10.51 -20.66 0.38
C SER A 127 -9.10 -20.73 -0.24
N PHE A 128 -8.83 -21.66 -1.17
CA PHE A 128 -7.52 -21.73 -1.84
C PHE A 128 -7.23 -20.48 -2.68
N ALA A 129 -8.22 -19.96 -3.40
CA ALA A 129 -8.05 -18.76 -4.22
C ALA A 129 -7.78 -17.51 -3.38
N VAL A 130 -8.38 -17.45 -2.18
CA VAL A 130 -8.15 -16.36 -1.21
C VAL A 130 -6.77 -16.47 -0.59
N ALA A 131 -6.36 -17.66 -0.13
CA ALA A 131 -5.02 -17.89 0.43
C ALA A 131 -3.91 -17.56 -0.59
N ASN A 132 -4.07 -18.00 -1.85
CA ASN A 132 -3.14 -17.63 -2.93
C ASN A 132 -3.07 -16.12 -3.15
N ARG A 133 -4.20 -15.42 -3.04
CA ARG A 133 -4.20 -13.96 -3.19
C ARG A 133 -3.55 -13.24 -2.01
N LEU A 134 -3.66 -13.77 -0.79
CA LEU A 134 -2.93 -13.26 0.37
C LEU A 134 -1.42 -13.43 0.17
N GLU A 135 -0.98 -14.58 -0.35
CA GLU A 135 0.41 -14.81 -0.74
C GLU A 135 0.85 -13.75 -1.77
N GLU A 136 0.11 -13.54 -2.85
CA GLU A 136 0.49 -12.56 -3.88
C GLU A 136 0.64 -11.13 -3.30
N LEU A 137 -0.21 -10.78 -2.33
CA LEU A 137 -0.20 -9.47 -1.68
C LEU A 137 1.01 -9.25 -0.78
N CYS A 138 1.67 -10.31 -0.32
CA CYS A 138 2.93 -10.22 0.43
C CYS A 138 3.96 -9.40 -0.36
N GLY A 139 4.04 -9.62 -1.67
CA GLY A 139 4.95 -8.88 -2.55
C GLY A 139 4.57 -7.41 -2.75
N TYR A 140 3.29 -7.06 -2.60
CA TYR A 140 2.84 -5.67 -2.68
C TYR A 140 3.14 -4.90 -1.38
N PHE A 141 2.89 -5.52 -0.23
CA PHE A 141 3.11 -4.91 1.09
C PHE A 141 4.53 -5.10 1.64
N GLY A 142 5.37 -5.89 0.97
CA GLY A 142 6.76 -6.14 1.37
C GLY A 142 6.88 -6.97 2.65
N THR A 143 5.96 -7.91 2.88
CA THR A 143 5.93 -8.78 4.06
C THR A 143 6.15 -10.24 3.63
N PRO A 144 6.80 -11.10 4.43
CA PRO A 144 6.95 -12.52 4.10
C PRO A 144 5.66 -13.31 4.28
N LEU A 145 4.76 -12.86 5.16
CA LEU A 145 3.49 -13.53 5.42
C LEU A 145 2.33 -12.53 5.51
N LEU A 146 1.15 -12.95 5.09
CA LEU A 146 -0.12 -12.28 5.31
C LEU A 146 -1.17 -13.30 5.72
N MET A 147 -2.04 -12.91 6.64
CA MET A 147 -3.13 -13.73 7.15
C MET A 147 -4.46 -12.97 7.13
N ASP A 148 -5.55 -13.71 7.08
CA ASP A 148 -6.88 -13.14 7.23
C ASP A 148 -7.23 -12.80 8.69
N ARG A 149 -8.38 -12.15 8.87
CA ARG A 149 -8.85 -11.72 10.19
C ARG A 149 -9.10 -12.87 11.15
N GLU A 150 -9.64 -13.99 10.68
CA GLU A 150 -10.00 -15.10 11.58
C GLU A 150 -8.74 -15.77 12.12
N VAL A 151 -7.71 -16.00 11.29
CA VAL A 151 -6.40 -16.51 11.76
C VAL A 151 -5.78 -15.56 12.78
N ALA A 152 -5.74 -14.25 12.48
CA ALA A 152 -5.22 -13.23 13.40
C ALA A 152 -5.99 -13.16 14.72
N ARG A 153 -7.30 -13.44 14.69
CA ARG A 153 -8.17 -13.38 15.87
C ARG A 153 -8.07 -14.63 16.75
N TYR A 154 -7.98 -15.81 16.16
CA TYR A 154 -8.01 -17.06 16.93
C TYR A 154 -6.64 -17.52 17.41
N GLN A 155 -5.55 -17.11 16.77
CA GLN A 155 -4.21 -17.46 17.26
C GLN A 155 -4.03 -17.08 18.75
N GLN A 156 -3.11 -17.75 19.42
CA GLN A 156 -2.70 -17.43 20.77
C GLN A 156 -1.19 -17.17 20.83
N GLY A 157 -0.79 -16.22 21.67
CA GLY A 157 0.61 -15.96 21.98
C GLY A 157 1.29 -14.90 21.10
N PHE A 158 0.63 -14.41 20.03
CA PHE A 158 1.19 -13.39 19.12
C PHE A 158 0.46 -12.05 19.16
N ASP A 159 -0.41 -11.82 20.15
CA ASP A 159 -1.29 -10.63 20.21
C ASP A 159 -0.54 -9.30 20.12
N LYS A 160 0.67 -9.24 20.70
CA LYS A 160 1.52 -8.03 20.70
C LYS A 160 2.29 -7.84 19.39
N ASP A 161 2.40 -8.90 18.59
CA ASP A 161 3.21 -8.92 17.37
C ASP A 161 2.33 -8.76 16.12
N ILE A 162 1.00 -8.90 16.24
CA ILE A 162 0.06 -8.74 15.13
C ILE A 162 -0.03 -7.30 14.66
N VAL A 163 0.07 -7.11 13.36
CA VAL A 163 -0.05 -5.83 12.68
C VAL A 163 -1.16 -5.89 11.64
N ASN A 164 -2.10 -4.95 11.71
CA ASN A 164 -3.07 -4.69 10.66
C ASN A 164 -2.37 -4.01 9.48
N ILE A 165 -2.42 -4.64 8.30
CA ILE A 165 -1.73 -4.14 7.10
C ILE A 165 -2.67 -3.31 6.23
N ALA A 166 -3.88 -3.81 5.97
CA ALA A 166 -4.83 -3.13 5.10
C ALA A 166 -6.24 -3.74 5.21
N LYS A 167 -7.21 -3.02 4.62
CA LYS A 167 -8.53 -3.54 4.26
C LYS A 167 -8.63 -3.53 2.73
N VAL A 168 -8.71 -4.70 2.10
CA VAL A 168 -8.63 -4.84 0.63
C VAL A 168 -9.85 -5.56 0.08
N SER A 169 -10.30 -5.18 -1.13
CA SER A 169 -11.17 -6.05 -1.93
C SER A 169 -10.34 -6.94 -2.82
N LEU A 170 -10.64 -8.24 -2.78
CA LEU A 170 -10.11 -9.22 -3.72
C LEU A 170 -11.19 -9.50 -4.77
N THR A 171 -10.82 -9.59 -6.04
CA THR A 171 -11.78 -9.87 -7.14
C THR A 171 -12.52 -11.21 -6.97
N SER A 172 -11.93 -12.13 -6.21
CA SER A 172 -12.48 -13.44 -5.84
C SER A 172 -13.38 -13.44 -4.60
N VAL A 173 -13.51 -12.32 -3.88
CA VAL A 173 -14.26 -12.24 -2.61
C VAL A 173 -15.28 -11.10 -2.68
N LEU A 174 -16.52 -11.40 -2.30
CA LEU A 174 -17.63 -10.43 -2.34
C LEU A 174 -17.52 -9.32 -1.28
N HIS A 175 -16.64 -9.49 -0.30
CA HIS A 175 -16.50 -8.61 0.86
C HIS A 175 -15.04 -8.26 1.10
N PRO A 176 -14.76 -7.03 1.58
CA PRO A 176 -13.41 -6.58 1.84
C PRO A 176 -12.85 -7.36 3.02
N MET A 177 -11.58 -7.72 2.91
CA MET A 177 -10.87 -8.46 3.93
C MET A 177 -9.88 -7.56 4.63
N ASN A 178 -9.87 -7.62 5.96
CA ASN A 178 -8.77 -7.08 6.73
C ASN A 178 -7.64 -8.12 6.71
N ILE A 179 -6.44 -7.67 6.37
CA ILE A 179 -5.26 -8.51 6.28
C ILE A 179 -4.26 -8.11 7.35
N PHE A 180 -3.61 -9.11 7.92
CA PHE A 180 -2.73 -8.98 9.06
C PHE A 180 -1.39 -9.67 8.80
N THR A 181 -0.38 -9.34 9.59
CA THR A 181 0.90 -10.03 9.61
C THR A 181 1.52 -9.98 11.02
N ILE A 182 2.72 -10.54 11.21
CA ILE A 182 3.42 -10.61 12.50
C ILE A 182 4.76 -9.90 12.42
N TYR A 183 4.92 -8.81 13.16
CA TYR A 183 6.19 -8.10 13.27
C TYR A 183 6.99 -8.68 14.43
N LYS A 184 8.06 -9.40 14.09
CA LYS A 184 9.00 -9.99 15.03
C LYS A 184 10.44 -9.76 14.55
N PRO A 185 11.43 -9.59 15.46
CA PRO A 185 12.83 -9.60 15.09
C PRO A 185 13.17 -10.89 14.34
N GLY A 186 13.92 -10.78 13.24
CA GLY A 186 14.26 -11.91 12.36
C GLY A 186 13.20 -12.25 11.30
N VAL A 187 11.99 -11.71 11.40
CA VAL A 187 10.91 -11.93 10.41
C VAL A 187 10.70 -10.67 9.56
N HIS A 188 10.28 -9.59 10.22
CA HIS A 188 10.01 -8.29 9.59
C HIS A 188 11.08 -7.25 9.88
N CYS A 189 12.02 -7.56 10.76
CA CYS A 189 13.10 -6.70 11.20
C CYS A 189 14.38 -7.52 11.31
N THR A 190 15.53 -6.88 11.47
CA THR A 190 16.77 -7.61 11.76
C THR A 190 16.64 -8.33 13.12
N PRO A 191 17.31 -9.47 13.33
CA PRO A 191 17.26 -10.20 14.60
C PRO A 191 17.65 -9.37 15.83
N ASP A 192 18.55 -8.39 15.65
CA ASP A 192 19.04 -7.51 16.73
C ASP A 192 18.08 -6.36 17.08
N THR A 193 16.88 -6.35 16.49
CA THR A 193 15.91 -5.28 16.72
C THR A 193 15.36 -5.33 18.14
N ASP A 194 15.37 -4.18 18.80
CA ASP A 194 14.79 -3.97 20.13
C ASP A 194 13.28 -4.27 20.11
N GLN A 195 12.88 -5.30 20.87
CA GLN A 195 11.51 -5.79 20.90
C GLN A 195 10.52 -4.78 21.51
N GLU A 196 10.95 -3.99 22.50
CA GLU A 196 10.07 -2.98 23.11
C GLU A 196 9.77 -1.85 22.13
N LYS A 197 10.80 -1.38 21.40
CA LYS A 197 10.62 -0.39 20.33
C LYS A 197 9.71 -0.94 19.22
N LEU A 198 9.88 -2.21 18.86
CA LEU A 198 9.01 -2.84 17.88
C LEU A 198 7.54 -2.89 18.33
N HIS A 199 7.27 -3.23 19.60
CA HIS A 199 5.91 -3.21 20.16
C HIS A 199 5.28 -1.81 20.20
N ILE A 200 6.07 -0.78 20.50
CA ILE A 200 5.61 0.62 20.40
C ILE A 200 5.21 0.95 18.97
N PHE A 201 6.07 0.61 18.00
CA PHE A 201 5.75 0.81 16.58
C PHE A 201 4.48 0.08 16.16
N ILE A 202 4.32 -1.18 16.54
CA ILE A 202 3.14 -2.00 16.24
C ILE A 202 1.87 -1.33 16.79
N THR A 203 1.92 -0.82 18.02
CA THR A 203 0.81 -0.09 18.64
C THR A 203 0.45 1.15 17.82
N MET A 204 1.44 2.00 17.50
CA MET A 204 1.22 3.21 16.70
C MET A 204 0.61 2.89 15.32
N LYS A 205 1.14 1.85 14.65
CA LYS A 205 0.64 1.43 13.33
C LYS A 205 -0.78 0.88 13.42
N ASN A 206 -1.09 0.04 14.42
CA ASN A 206 -2.43 -0.52 14.57
C ASN A 206 -3.49 0.54 14.89
N GLU A 207 -3.18 1.52 15.74
CA GLU A 207 -4.07 2.65 16.03
C GLU A 207 -4.36 3.49 14.78
N ALA A 208 -3.32 3.77 13.98
CA ALA A 208 -3.49 4.45 12.70
C ALA A 208 -4.34 3.61 11.74
N MET A 209 -4.08 2.31 11.66
CA MET A 209 -4.81 1.41 10.76
C MET A 209 -6.25 1.14 11.19
N GLU A 210 -6.60 1.26 12.47
CA GLU A 210 -8.01 1.23 12.93
C GLU A 210 -8.80 2.42 12.37
N ASN A 211 -8.17 3.61 12.31
CA ASN A 211 -8.73 4.78 11.64
C ASN A 211 -8.72 4.67 10.12
N PHE A 212 -7.95 3.74 9.54
CA PHE A 212 -7.98 3.47 8.09
C PHE A 212 -9.10 2.51 7.73
N THR A 213 -9.17 1.37 8.41
CA THR A 213 -10.12 0.29 8.10
C THR A 213 -11.53 0.58 8.60
N GLY A 214 -11.63 1.40 9.66
CA GLY A 214 -12.85 1.67 10.42
C GLY A 214 -13.16 0.52 11.40
N ASN A 215 -13.75 0.89 12.53
CA ASN A 215 -14.26 -0.05 13.53
C ASN A 215 -15.70 0.33 13.92
N LEU A 216 -16.67 -0.27 13.22
CA LEU A 216 -18.09 -0.01 13.45
C LEU A 216 -18.55 -0.38 14.87
N GLN A 217 -17.92 -1.37 15.52
CA GLN A 217 -18.28 -1.76 16.89
C GLN A 217 -17.89 -0.69 17.90
N SER A 218 -16.79 0.02 17.64
CA SER A 218 -16.30 1.15 18.44
C SER A 218 -16.77 2.52 17.94
N GLY A 219 -17.60 2.56 16.88
CA GLY A 219 -18.07 3.80 16.26
C GLY A 219 -16.98 4.58 15.49
N ILE A 220 -15.83 3.96 15.19
CA ILE A 220 -14.74 4.58 14.46
C ILE A 220 -15.01 4.46 12.95
N VAL A 221 -15.06 5.61 12.28
CA VAL A 221 -15.21 5.70 10.83
C VAL A 221 -13.85 5.98 10.16
N PRO A 222 -13.63 5.51 8.92
CA PRO A 222 -12.39 5.78 8.20
C PRO A 222 -12.07 7.28 8.10
N ASN A 223 -10.85 7.68 8.48
CA ASN A 223 -10.37 9.06 8.47
C ASN A 223 -8.96 9.15 7.90
N PHE A 224 -8.85 9.17 6.58
CA PHE A 224 -7.57 9.13 5.88
C PHE A 224 -6.60 10.28 6.20
N PRO A 225 -7.04 11.53 6.41
CA PRO A 225 -6.15 12.60 6.87
C PRO A 225 -5.47 12.28 8.20
N LEU A 226 -6.24 11.80 9.19
CA LEU A 226 -5.70 11.40 10.49
C LEU A 226 -4.75 10.20 10.35
N VAL A 227 -5.13 9.22 9.54
CA VAL A 227 -4.30 8.04 9.24
C VAL A 227 -2.96 8.47 8.64
N ARG A 228 -2.96 9.42 7.70
CA ARG A 228 -1.73 9.87 7.05
C ARG A 228 -0.73 10.41 8.06
N ASP A 229 -1.17 11.31 8.93
CA ASP A 229 -0.30 11.93 9.93
C ASP A 229 0.19 10.91 10.96
N ALA A 230 -0.69 10.00 11.41
CA ALA A 230 -0.34 8.93 12.34
C ALA A 230 0.66 7.92 11.73
N LEU A 231 0.44 7.53 10.47
CA LEU A 231 1.34 6.62 9.74
C LEU A 231 2.69 7.27 9.42
N LEU A 232 2.75 8.57 9.11
CA LEU A 232 4.02 9.29 8.95
C LEU A 232 4.81 9.30 10.26
N ALA A 233 4.15 9.52 11.39
CA ALA A 233 4.79 9.44 12.70
C ALA A 233 5.31 8.02 13.01
N ALA A 234 4.50 6.99 12.75
CA ALA A 234 4.92 5.59 12.90
C ALA A 234 6.09 5.23 11.97
N GLN A 235 6.08 5.73 10.73
CA GLN A 235 7.16 5.52 9.75
C GLN A 235 8.48 6.13 10.22
N HIS A 236 8.45 7.38 10.68
CA HIS A 236 9.64 8.05 11.19
C HIS A 236 10.19 7.34 12.44
N TYR A 237 9.31 6.87 13.32
CA TYR A 237 9.71 6.08 14.48
C TYR A 237 10.39 4.78 14.06
N PHE A 238 9.77 4.01 13.16
CA PHE A 238 10.33 2.76 12.63
C PHE A 238 11.69 2.96 11.95
N GLN A 239 11.79 3.97 11.09
CA GLN A 239 13.03 4.30 10.41
C GLN A 239 14.12 4.74 11.39
N GLY A 240 13.75 5.40 12.49
CA GLY A 240 14.69 5.84 13.51
C GLY A 240 15.46 4.72 14.19
N PHE A 241 14.85 3.54 14.40
CA PHE A 241 15.52 2.40 15.05
C PHE A 241 15.91 1.26 14.11
N THR A 242 15.28 1.13 12.93
CA THR A 242 15.63 0.08 11.94
C THR A 242 16.52 0.58 10.80
N GLY A 243 16.63 1.90 10.60
CA GLY A 243 17.34 2.51 9.47
C GLY A 243 16.64 2.35 8.12
N ARG A 244 15.46 1.71 8.07
CA ARG A 244 14.70 1.47 6.85
C ARG A 244 13.23 1.88 6.99
N LYS A 245 12.57 2.05 5.86
CA LYS A 245 11.15 2.36 5.77
C LYS A 245 10.30 1.09 5.81
N ASP A 246 9.12 1.17 6.42
CA ASP A 246 8.11 0.11 6.35
C ASP A 246 7.35 0.19 5.02
N VAL A 247 7.47 -0.85 4.19
CA VAL A 247 6.85 -0.90 2.85
C VAL A 247 5.33 -0.90 2.95
N GLY A 248 4.76 -1.57 3.96
CA GLY A 248 3.33 -1.60 4.19
C GLY A 248 2.76 -0.19 4.41
N ILE A 249 3.41 0.60 5.27
CA ILE A 249 3.04 2.02 5.48
C ILE A 249 3.19 2.81 4.18
N GLU A 250 4.28 2.65 3.42
CA GLU A 250 4.46 3.36 2.15
C GLU A 250 3.31 3.11 1.18
N LYS A 251 2.83 1.86 1.08
CA LYS A 251 1.69 1.52 0.22
C LYS A 251 0.37 2.15 0.66
N ILE A 252 0.11 2.21 1.96
CA ILE A 252 -1.10 2.87 2.46
C ILE A 252 -1.01 4.40 2.25
N LEU A 253 0.15 5.00 2.47
CA LEU A 253 0.37 6.42 2.21
C LEU A 253 0.28 6.77 0.72
N GLU A 254 0.77 5.90 -0.16
CA GLU A 254 0.60 6.00 -1.62
C GLU A 254 -0.88 5.97 -2.00
N TYR A 255 -1.64 5.00 -1.47
CA TYR A 255 -3.08 4.92 -1.70
C TYR A 255 -3.84 6.15 -1.19
N ILE A 256 -3.54 6.65 0.02
CA ILE A 256 -4.16 7.87 0.57
C ILE A 256 -3.80 9.09 -0.27
N ARG A 257 -2.60 9.15 -0.86
CA ARG A 257 -2.22 10.24 -1.76
C ARG A 257 -3.09 10.27 -3.03
N GLU A 258 -3.35 9.10 -3.61
CA GLU A 258 -4.21 8.97 -4.79
C GLU A 258 -5.70 9.11 -4.46
N THR A 259 -6.09 8.69 -3.26
CA THR A 259 -7.48 8.70 -2.77
C THR A 259 -7.52 9.36 -1.38
N PRO A 260 -7.52 10.71 -1.28
CA PRO A 260 -7.33 11.40 0.00
C PRO A 260 -8.47 11.28 1.02
N PHE A 261 -9.64 10.81 0.56
CA PHE A 261 -10.80 10.56 1.38
C PHE A 261 -11.35 9.17 1.10
N PRO A 262 -11.88 8.46 2.12
CA PRO A 262 -12.53 7.19 1.89
C PRO A 262 -13.70 7.39 0.91
N ALA A 263 -13.75 6.57 -0.13
CA ALA A 263 -14.90 6.52 -1.02
C ALA A 263 -16.17 6.16 -0.23
N SER A 264 -17.35 6.58 -0.71
CA SER A 264 -18.62 6.24 -0.04
C SER A 264 -18.88 4.73 0.07
N ASP A 265 -18.24 3.93 -0.78
CA ASP A 265 -18.28 2.46 -0.74
C ASP A 265 -17.09 1.83 0.00
N PHE A 266 -16.18 2.60 0.60
CA PHE A 266 -14.96 2.09 1.23
C PHE A 266 -15.24 1.15 2.39
N ASP A 267 -16.31 1.37 3.17
CA ASP A 267 -16.66 0.44 4.24
C ASP A 267 -17.03 -0.95 3.71
N ARG A 268 -17.63 -0.99 2.51
CA ARG A 268 -18.12 -2.20 1.84
C ARG A 268 -17.14 -2.78 0.84
N ARG A 269 -16.09 -2.07 0.45
CA ARG A 269 -15.13 -2.50 -0.58
C ARG A 269 -13.66 -2.33 -0.18
N GLY A 270 -13.35 -1.61 0.89
CA GLY A 270 -11.98 -1.33 1.27
C GLY A 270 -11.18 -0.68 0.15
N MET A 271 -9.86 -0.87 0.23
CA MET A 271 -8.90 -0.42 -0.77
C MET A 271 -9.07 -1.21 -2.07
N LYS A 272 -9.23 -0.48 -3.16
CA LYS A 272 -9.21 -1.03 -4.52
C LYS A 272 -7.76 -1.11 -4.97
N LEU A 273 -7.17 -2.30 -4.90
CA LEU A 273 -5.86 -2.56 -5.46
C LEU A 273 -5.96 -2.39 -6.97
N MET A 274 -5.29 -1.38 -7.53
CA MET A 274 -5.15 -1.27 -8.97
C MET A 274 -4.40 -2.52 -9.45
N GLU A 275 -5.06 -3.39 -10.21
CA GLU A 275 -4.38 -4.54 -10.80
C GLU A 275 -3.16 -4.03 -11.55
N LYS A 276 -2.00 -4.61 -11.24
CA LYS A 276 -0.73 -4.35 -11.94
C LYS A 276 -1.03 -4.30 -13.44
N LYS A 277 -1.01 -3.11 -14.04
CA LYS A 277 -0.60 -2.99 -15.43
C LYS A 277 0.86 -3.48 -15.45
N ARG A 278 1.03 -4.78 -15.70
CA ARG A 278 2.29 -5.34 -16.23
C ARG A 278 2.74 -4.40 -17.34
N ASP A 279 3.97 -3.91 -17.22
CA ASP A 279 4.57 -2.92 -18.10
C ASP A 279 3.80 -1.60 -18.16
N SER A 280 3.99 -0.74 -17.16
CA SER A 280 3.44 0.59 -17.28
C SER A 280 4.25 1.34 -18.36
N LEU A 281 3.60 1.59 -19.49
CA LEU A 281 3.92 2.70 -20.39
C LEU A 281 4.23 3.97 -19.57
N GLY A 282 3.64 4.10 -18.38
CA GLY A 282 3.90 5.09 -17.34
C GLY A 282 5.32 5.09 -16.74
N GLU A 283 5.92 3.96 -16.35
CA GLU A 283 7.32 3.88 -15.88
C GLU A 283 8.27 4.19 -17.03
N ARG A 284 7.97 3.73 -18.24
CA ARG A 284 8.75 4.10 -19.43
C ARG A 284 8.57 5.57 -19.78
N LEU A 285 7.36 6.11 -19.73
CA LEU A 285 7.08 7.55 -19.91
C LEU A 285 7.72 8.38 -18.80
N PHE A 286 7.78 7.88 -17.58
CA PHE A 286 8.39 8.52 -16.43
C PHE A 286 9.91 8.53 -16.59
N HIS A 287 10.55 7.39 -16.86
CA HIS A 287 11.98 7.33 -17.18
C HIS A 287 12.35 8.13 -18.43
N LEU A 288 11.55 8.05 -19.49
CA LEU A 288 11.76 8.84 -20.71
C LEU A 288 11.55 10.34 -20.40
N SER A 289 10.57 10.71 -19.58
CA SER A 289 10.36 12.09 -19.13
C SER A 289 11.49 12.59 -18.24
N GLN A 290 12.08 11.74 -17.40
CA GLN A 290 13.21 12.05 -16.53
C GLN A 290 14.47 12.31 -17.36
N GLU A 291 14.81 11.41 -18.28
CA GLU A 291 15.96 11.61 -19.18
C GLU A 291 15.73 12.77 -20.16
N LEU A 292 14.48 13.00 -20.62
CA LEU A 292 14.12 14.19 -21.42
C LEU A 292 14.21 15.48 -20.60
N LEU A 293 13.70 15.53 -19.36
CA LEU A 293 13.81 16.69 -18.46
C LEU A 293 15.28 17.00 -18.14
N LYS A 294 16.07 15.97 -17.86
CA LYS A 294 17.52 16.07 -17.64
C LYS A 294 18.25 16.61 -18.88
N ALA A 295 17.85 16.18 -20.08
CA ALA A 295 18.42 16.68 -21.34
C ALA A 295 17.95 18.11 -21.69
N MET A 296 16.72 18.47 -21.36
CA MET A 296 16.13 19.79 -21.66
C MET A 296 16.58 20.87 -20.68
N ASN A 297 16.70 20.55 -19.39
CA ASN A 297 17.18 21.47 -18.38
C ASN A 297 17.75 20.71 -17.15
N PRO A 298 19.07 20.50 -17.11
CA PRO A 298 19.73 19.77 -16.02
C PRO A 298 19.49 20.37 -14.63
N GLU A 299 19.35 21.70 -14.55
CA GLU A 299 19.14 22.43 -13.30
C GLU A 299 17.73 22.17 -12.72
N PHE A 300 16.70 22.09 -13.58
CA PHE A 300 15.35 21.71 -13.16
C PHE A 300 15.24 20.24 -12.79
N TYR A 301 15.92 19.35 -13.52
CA TYR A 301 15.95 17.93 -13.18
C TYR A 301 16.59 17.70 -11.81
N HIS A 302 17.74 18.33 -11.53
CA HIS A 302 18.38 18.22 -10.23
C HIS A 302 17.46 18.73 -9.10
N ALA A 303 16.83 19.89 -9.28
CA ALA A 303 15.97 20.47 -8.26
C ALA A 303 14.65 19.71 -8.04
N LEU A 304 14.02 19.17 -9.09
CA LEU A 304 12.72 18.52 -8.98
C LEU A 304 12.80 17.01 -8.72
N VAL A 305 13.89 16.35 -9.14
CA VAL A 305 14.01 14.89 -9.13
C VAL A 305 15.11 14.40 -8.18
N VAL A 306 16.20 15.16 -8.00
CA VAL A 306 17.34 14.74 -7.17
C VAL A 306 17.26 15.32 -5.77
N GLU A 307 16.90 16.61 -5.63
CA GLU A 307 16.74 17.27 -4.33
C GLU A 307 15.26 17.31 -3.92
N THR A 308 14.72 16.24 -3.36
CA THR A 308 13.29 16.17 -2.96
C THR A 308 12.95 16.95 -1.68
N GLY A 309 13.92 17.61 -1.04
CA GLY A 309 13.70 18.38 0.19
C GLY A 309 12.70 19.54 0.03
N TRP A 310 12.40 19.95 -1.20
CA TRP A 310 11.34 20.94 -1.43
C TRP A 310 9.93 20.41 -1.13
N GLU A 311 9.71 19.09 -1.20
CA GLU A 311 8.41 18.47 -0.94
C GLU A 311 7.93 18.74 0.49
N GLU A 312 8.85 18.85 1.45
CA GLU A 312 8.56 19.12 2.86
C GLU A 312 7.97 20.53 3.09
N PHE A 313 8.21 21.49 2.19
CA PHE A 313 7.63 22.83 2.27
C PHE A 313 6.19 22.90 1.77
N PHE A 314 5.72 21.88 1.04
CA PHE A 314 4.34 21.81 0.58
C PHE A 314 3.46 21.26 1.70
N LYS A 315 2.74 22.18 2.35
CA LYS A 315 1.73 21.84 3.34
C LYS A 315 0.43 21.50 2.65
N LEU A 316 -0.16 20.44 3.13
CA LEU A 316 -1.37 19.89 2.58
C LEU A 316 -2.55 20.63 3.27
N GLU A 317 -3.44 21.27 2.48
CA GLU A 317 -4.65 21.99 2.91
C GLU A 317 -5.96 21.41 2.32
N TRP A 318 -6.97 21.27 3.18
CA TRP A 318 -8.23 20.58 2.91
C TRP A 318 -9.32 21.64 2.87
N LYS A 319 -10.11 21.66 1.80
CA LYS A 319 -11.24 22.59 1.69
C LYS A 319 -12.49 21.85 1.27
N LYS A 320 -13.60 22.12 1.97
CA LYS A 320 -14.90 21.55 1.66
C LYS A 320 -15.54 22.28 0.47
N ALA A 321 -16.44 21.58 -0.21
CA ALA A 321 -17.23 22.19 -1.29
C ALA A 321 -17.88 23.50 -0.81
N GLY A 322 -17.70 24.57 -1.58
CA GLY A 322 -18.19 25.92 -1.30
C GLY A 322 -17.21 26.83 -0.55
N GLU A 323 -16.14 26.30 0.05
CA GLU A 323 -15.17 27.12 0.77
C GLU A 323 -14.30 27.97 -0.17
N VAL A 324 -13.99 29.19 0.26
CA VAL A 324 -13.07 30.09 -0.44
C VAL A 324 -11.64 29.70 -0.10
N ILE A 325 -10.85 29.50 -1.15
CA ILE A 325 -9.43 29.12 -1.08
C ILE A 325 -8.56 30.38 -1.16
N ILE A 326 -8.86 31.25 -2.13
CA ILE A 326 -8.19 32.53 -2.35
C ILE A 326 -9.26 33.58 -2.57
N GLU A 327 -9.09 34.76 -1.97
CA GLU A 327 -9.96 35.91 -2.20
C GLU A 327 -9.26 36.94 -3.11
N ILE A 328 -9.99 37.51 -4.07
CA ILE A 328 -9.49 38.57 -4.94
C ILE A 328 -9.01 39.79 -4.13
N ASP A 329 -7.99 40.49 -4.63
CA ASP A 329 -7.33 41.64 -3.99
C ASP A 329 -6.64 41.39 -2.64
N SER A 330 -6.71 40.16 -2.11
CA SER A 330 -5.98 39.77 -0.91
C SER A 330 -4.46 39.73 -1.15
N VAL A 331 -3.70 39.82 -0.06
CA VAL A 331 -2.24 39.69 -0.07
C VAL A 331 -1.88 38.21 -0.30
N PRO A 332 -0.93 37.90 -1.21
CA PRO A 332 -0.57 36.52 -1.49
C PRO A 332 0.14 35.88 -0.29
N ASP A 333 -0.42 34.75 0.14
CA ASP A 333 -0.01 33.99 1.31
C ASP A 333 0.63 32.63 0.97
N GLY A 334 0.50 32.21 -0.29
CA GLY A 334 1.13 31.01 -0.84
C GLY A 334 0.79 30.76 -2.30
N ILE A 335 1.41 29.72 -2.87
CA ILE A 335 1.03 29.14 -4.16
C ILE A 335 0.39 27.79 -3.87
N TYR A 336 -0.65 27.46 -4.63
CA TYR A 336 -1.46 26.28 -4.43
C TYR A 336 -1.37 25.35 -5.64
N TYR A 337 -1.30 24.06 -5.38
CA TYR A 337 -1.45 22.99 -6.36
C TYR A 337 -2.69 22.19 -5.99
N LEU A 338 -3.64 22.07 -6.92
CA LEU A 338 -4.84 21.27 -6.75
C LEU A 338 -4.48 19.80 -6.94
N ASP A 339 -4.35 19.05 -5.85
CA ASP A 339 -3.98 17.62 -5.89
C ASP A 339 -5.19 16.78 -6.33
N SER A 340 -6.37 17.06 -5.77
CA SER A 340 -7.63 16.41 -6.15
C SER A 340 -8.85 17.32 -5.96
N GLY A 341 -9.92 16.99 -6.67
CA GLY A 341 -11.18 17.75 -6.68
C GLY A 341 -11.23 18.81 -7.78
N VAL A 342 -12.28 19.64 -7.73
CA VAL A 342 -12.55 20.70 -8.72
C VAL A 342 -12.70 22.04 -8.01
N ALA A 343 -12.03 23.06 -8.55
CA ALA A 343 -12.13 24.45 -8.08
C ALA A 343 -12.58 25.38 -9.21
N GLU A 344 -13.23 26.48 -8.85
CA GLU A 344 -13.73 27.49 -9.77
C GLU A 344 -13.09 28.84 -9.47
N THR A 345 -12.73 29.57 -10.52
CA THR A 345 -12.14 30.91 -10.42
C THR A 345 -13.17 31.96 -10.83
N PHE A 346 -13.29 33.03 -10.06
CA PHE A 346 -14.25 34.11 -10.24
C PHE A 346 -13.56 35.47 -10.32
N ASN A 347 -14.08 36.38 -11.15
CA ASN A 347 -13.61 37.76 -11.22
C ASN A 347 -14.26 38.65 -10.13
N MET A 348 -13.94 39.96 -10.14
CA MET A 348 -14.51 40.94 -9.20
C MET A 348 -16.04 41.05 -9.29
N ASN A 349 -16.63 40.75 -10.46
CA ASN A 349 -18.08 40.77 -10.69
C ASN A 349 -18.75 39.42 -10.33
N ASN A 350 -18.01 38.49 -9.71
CA ASN A 350 -18.45 37.13 -9.39
C ASN A 350 -18.88 36.31 -10.63
N GLU A 351 -18.33 36.63 -11.80
CA GLU A 351 -18.49 35.84 -13.02
C GLU A 351 -17.43 34.73 -13.06
N LEU A 352 -17.84 33.53 -13.48
CA LEU A 352 -16.95 32.37 -13.60
C LEU A 352 -15.95 32.59 -14.74
N LEU A 353 -14.66 32.63 -14.40
CA LEU A 353 -13.57 32.75 -15.36
C LEU A 353 -13.15 31.38 -15.90
N SER A 354 -12.95 30.42 -15.01
CA SER A 354 -12.54 29.06 -15.38
C SER A 354 -12.87 28.04 -14.29
N THR A 355 -12.89 26.78 -14.70
CA THR A 355 -12.93 25.62 -13.81
C THR A 355 -11.58 24.91 -13.89
N MET A 356 -11.06 24.48 -12.75
CA MET A 356 -9.77 23.82 -12.60
C MET A 356 -9.98 22.42 -12.03
N ASP A 357 -9.40 21.44 -12.71
CA ASP A 357 -9.33 20.05 -12.25
C ASP A 357 -7.98 19.75 -11.57
N GLY A 358 -7.88 18.59 -10.93
CA GLY A 358 -6.64 18.11 -10.31
C GLY A 358 -5.43 18.15 -11.25
N GLY A 359 -4.27 18.49 -10.70
CA GLY A 359 -3.02 18.74 -11.43
C GLY A 359 -2.73 20.21 -11.73
N MET A 360 -3.67 21.12 -11.47
CA MET A 360 -3.53 22.54 -11.78
C MET A 360 -2.87 23.33 -10.63
N ILE A 361 -1.91 24.17 -10.98
CA ILE A 361 -1.31 25.18 -10.08
C ILE A 361 -2.15 26.46 -10.14
N PHE A 362 -2.30 27.20 -9.03
CA PHE A 362 -2.92 28.51 -9.02
C PHE A 362 -2.41 29.42 -7.89
N GLY A 363 -2.66 30.73 -8.04
CA GLY A 363 -2.21 31.76 -7.10
C GLY A 363 -0.81 32.32 -7.40
N GLU A 364 -0.05 31.70 -8.30
CA GLU A 364 1.28 32.14 -8.73
C GLU A 364 1.26 33.54 -9.36
N MET A 365 0.18 33.91 -10.03
CA MET A 365 0.06 35.19 -10.75
C MET A 365 0.27 36.41 -9.85
N ALA A 366 -0.11 36.30 -8.57
CA ALA A 366 0.02 37.37 -7.59
C ALA A 366 1.48 37.68 -7.24
N TYR A 367 2.42 36.74 -7.39
CA TYR A 367 3.83 36.99 -7.06
C TYR A 367 4.59 37.72 -8.16
N PHE A 368 4.15 37.57 -9.41
CA PHE A 368 4.83 38.14 -10.57
C PHE A 368 4.11 39.38 -11.13
N GLY A 369 3.00 39.80 -10.52
CA GLY A 369 2.22 40.98 -10.91
C GLY A 369 2.76 42.27 -10.28
N LYS A 370 2.53 43.43 -10.92
CA LYS A 370 3.05 44.73 -10.45
C LYS A 370 2.61 45.10 -9.04
N GLU A 371 1.38 44.75 -8.66
CA GLU A 371 0.75 45.19 -7.40
C GLU A 371 0.79 44.12 -6.30
N ARG A 372 1.36 42.95 -6.58
CA ARG A 372 1.39 41.78 -5.67
C ARG A 372 0.04 41.49 -4.98
N ARG A 373 -1.05 41.45 -5.75
CA ARG A 373 -2.41 41.11 -5.27
C ARG A 373 -3.01 39.94 -6.03
N ARG A 374 -3.93 39.23 -5.39
CA ARG A 374 -4.71 38.16 -6.03
C ARG A 374 -5.63 38.72 -7.10
N THR A 375 -5.63 38.13 -8.28
CA THR A 375 -6.38 38.62 -9.45
C THR A 375 -7.75 37.96 -9.65
N ALA A 376 -8.05 36.91 -8.88
CA ALA A 376 -9.29 36.14 -8.95
C ALA A 376 -9.58 35.51 -7.57
N THR A 377 -10.87 35.32 -7.29
CA THR A 377 -11.32 34.51 -6.16
C THR A 377 -11.37 33.05 -6.59
N VAL A 378 -10.84 32.14 -5.78
CA VAL A 378 -10.90 30.69 -6.06
C VAL A 378 -11.75 30.02 -5.00
N ARG A 379 -12.76 29.27 -5.43
CA ARG A 379 -13.68 28.53 -4.56
C ARG A 379 -13.66 27.04 -4.89
N ALA A 380 -13.71 26.20 -3.86
CA ALA A 380 -13.86 24.77 -4.03
C ALA A 380 -15.27 24.44 -4.56
N LYS A 381 -15.37 23.73 -5.70
CA LYS A 381 -16.64 23.25 -6.24
C LYS A 381 -17.03 21.91 -5.63
N THR A 382 -16.05 21.03 -5.46
CA THR A 382 -16.15 19.78 -4.70
C THR A 382 -15.31 19.89 -3.43
N ASP A 383 -15.27 18.85 -2.61
CA ASP A 383 -14.18 18.71 -1.64
C ASP A 383 -12.85 18.67 -2.43
N VAL A 384 -11.86 19.45 -1.99
CA VAL A 384 -10.56 19.58 -2.66
C VAL A 384 -9.41 19.36 -1.69
N VAL A 385 -8.31 18.84 -2.24
CA VAL A 385 -7.02 18.74 -1.57
C VAL A 385 -6.02 19.61 -2.29
N LEU A 386 -5.35 20.46 -1.51
CA LEU A 386 -4.41 21.44 -2.00
C LEU A 386 -3.05 21.17 -1.40
N ARG A 387 -2.00 21.31 -2.20
CA ARG A 387 -0.64 21.48 -1.69
C ARG A 387 -0.29 22.95 -1.75
N ARG A 388 -0.08 23.56 -0.60
CA ARG A 388 0.29 24.96 -0.44
C ARG A 388 1.76 25.07 -0.08
N ILE A 389 2.48 25.88 -0.83
CA ILE A 389 3.78 26.42 -0.39
C ILE A 389 3.58 27.84 0.14
N SER A 390 4.06 28.12 1.34
CA SER A 390 3.96 29.46 1.95
C SER A 390 4.81 30.49 1.20
N THR A 391 4.47 31.77 1.28
CA THR A 391 5.32 32.84 0.70
C THR A 391 6.77 32.75 1.20
N SER A 392 6.98 32.57 2.50
CA SER A 392 8.31 32.53 3.11
C SER A 392 9.14 31.33 2.68
N ASP A 393 8.50 30.19 2.39
CA ASP A 393 9.21 29.00 1.91
C ASP A 393 9.41 29.04 0.40
N PHE A 394 8.46 29.62 -0.33
CA PHE A 394 8.57 29.86 -1.76
C PHE A 394 9.78 30.76 -2.08
N GLU A 395 10.01 31.81 -1.30
CA GLU A 395 11.17 32.71 -1.44
C GLU A 395 12.52 32.00 -1.25
N LYS A 396 12.56 30.87 -0.53
CA LYS A 396 13.78 30.07 -0.30
C LYS A 396 14.11 29.13 -1.46
N LEU A 397 13.22 28.97 -2.44
CA LEU A 397 13.34 28.02 -3.55
C LEU A 397 13.51 28.74 -4.90
N PRO A 398 14.68 29.32 -5.20
CA PRO A 398 14.90 30.16 -6.40
C PRO A 398 14.66 29.43 -7.72
N ILE A 399 14.87 28.11 -7.77
CA ILE A 399 14.62 27.30 -8.97
C ILE A 399 13.12 27.10 -9.19
N ILE A 400 12.38 26.83 -8.11
CA ILE A 400 10.93 26.68 -8.14
C ILE A 400 10.25 28.00 -8.53
N ILE A 401 10.78 29.15 -8.06
CA ILE A 401 10.33 30.49 -8.49
C ILE A 401 10.39 30.63 -10.01
N LYS A 402 11.51 30.25 -10.65
CA LYS A 402 11.66 30.34 -12.11
C LYS A 402 10.64 29.48 -12.88
N ILE A 403 10.24 28.33 -12.32
CA ILE A 403 9.23 27.46 -12.93
C ILE A 403 7.86 28.14 -12.88
N PHE A 404 7.44 28.61 -11.70
CA PHE A 404 6.15 29.27 -11.55
C PHE A 404 6.09 30.60 -12.32
N GLU A 405 7.21 31.31 -12.47
CA GLU A 405 7.31 32.51 -13.32
C GLU A 405 6.98 32.18 -14.78
N ARG A 406 7.56 31.10 -15.33
CA ARG A 406 7.27 30.65 -16.70
C ARG A 406 5.80 30.28 -16.88
N ILE A 407 5.20 29.60 -15.89
CA ILE A 407 3.77 29.25 -15.90
C ILE A 407 2.91 30.52 -15.88
N ALA A 408 3.27 31.50 -15.05
CA ALA A 408 2.56 32.77 -14.94
C ALA A 408 2.62 33.59 -16.25
N ILE A 409 3.77 33.61 -16.93
CA ILE A 409 3.94 34.29 -18.23
C ILE A 409 3.05 33.64 -19.28
N ALA A 410 3.13 32.31 -19.43
CA ALA A 410 2.33 31.57 -20.42
C ALA A 410 0.81 31.80 -20.21
N ARG A 411 0.35 31.86 -18.95
CA ARG A 411 -1.06 32.14 -18.63
C ARG A 411 -1.48 33.58 -18.96
N ARG A 412 -0.62 34.58 -18.74
CA ARG A 412 -0.91 35.97 -19.14
C ARG A 412 -1.04 36.11 -20.65
N GLU A 413 -0.16 35.45 -21.41
CA GLU A 413 -0.20 35.46 -22.87
C GLU A 413 -1.46 34.77 -23.40
N GLY A 414 -1.89 33.66 -22.79
CA GLY A 414 -3.14 32.98 -23.10
C GLY A 414 -4.39 33.83 -22.81
N LEU A 415 -4.42 34.54 -21.67
CA LEU A 415 -5.52 35.44 -21.30
C LEU A 415 -5.60 36.68 -22.21
N ALA A 416 -4.45 37.23 -22.63
CA ALA A 416 -4.40 38.37 -23.56
C ALA A 416 -4.84 38.01 -24.99
N GLY A 417 -4.65 36.75 -25.41
CA GLY A 417 -5.11 36.24 -26.71
C GLY A 417 -6.62 35.96 -26.79
N GLY A 418 -7.26 35.66 -25.65
CA GLY A 418 -8.70 35.36 -25.58
C GLY A 418 -9.63 36.57 -25.68
N SER A 419 -9.12 37.79 -25.52
CA SER A 419 -9.91 39.03 -25.57
C SER A 419 -10.11 39.60 -26.98
N LYS A 420 -9.71 38.87 -28.04
CA LYS A 420 -10.00 39.18 -29.44
C LYS A 420 -10.77 38.04 -30.11
N ARG A 421 -12.01 37.79 -29.69
CA ARG A 421 -13.03 37.14 -30.54
C ARG A 421 -14.39 37.74 -30.26
#